data_AF-A0A9W7ELY5-F1
#
_entry.id   AF-A0A9W7ELY5-F1
#
_cell.length_a   1.000
_cell.length_b   1.000
_cell.length_c   1.000
_cell.angle_alpha   90.00
_cell.angle_beta   90.00
_cell.angle_gamma   90.00
#
_symmetry.space_group_name_H-M   'P 1'
#
loop_
_entity.id
_entity.type
_entity.pdbx_description
1 polymer ?
#
loop_
_entity_poly.entity_id
_entity_poly.type
_entity_poly.pdbx_seq_one_letter_code
_entity_poly.pdbx_strand_id
1 'polypeptide(L)'
;MPLKQEWEEDDNKQENSVEEVREEPSMSILLAAIQSMQKEMTKEIKGVKDELKFVKDELKSMNGKLGEKESAAPKEMNEIEKLKSAVRLWCSDKDEALAQHGHISGWDVSSITTMTLLFGLTDVERDQGNHWNKDFNEDLTLWDTSNVTDVSFMFNEASSFNSDLSQWSTGNCTNMRSMFQHAKSFKSDLKGWNVGNVTDMAFMFNGASSFNGDCSRWSTGNCTNMHGMFQRATLFKSDLKEWNVEKVTTMKLMFEGAGSFNSDLSRWSTGNCTNMYLMFDMSSYVNEASSFNRATIKNWDLSSIKFNYNFP
;
A
#
# COMPACT_ATOMS: atom_id res chain seq x y z
N MET A 1 -71.39 42.35 9.72
CA MET A 1 -71.68 43.18 10.92
C MET A 1 -72.99 42.70 11.54
N PRO A 2 -73.20 42.86 12.85
CA PRO A 2 -73.18 41.77 13.84
C PRO A 2 -74.55 41.60 14.53
N LEU A 3 -74.84 40.41 15.08
CA LEU A 3 -75.96 40.26 16.02
C LEU A 3 -75.56 39.38 17.20
N LYS A 4 -75.72 39.99 18.37
CA LYS A 4 -75.53 39.42 19.70
C LYS A 4 -76.88 38.96 20.22
N GLN A 5 -76.78 37.90 21.02
CA GLN A 5 -77.63 37.55 22.16
C GLN A 5 -79.05 37.13 21.79
N GLU A 6 -79.59 36.11 22.44
CA GLU A 6 -79.93 36.07 23.87
C GLU A 6 -80.41 34.59 24.10
N TRP A 7 -80.44 34.00 25.29
CA TRP A 7 -81.58 34.00 26.21
C TRP A 7 -81.24 33.07 27.39
N GLU A 8 -81.77 33.44 28.56
CA GLU A 8 -81.69 32.77 29.86
C GLU A 8 -82.49 31.46 29.95
N GLU A 9 -82.13 30.72 31.00
CA GLU A 9 -82.64 29.44 31.53
C GLU A 9 -84.15 29.42 31.80
N ASP A 10 -84.76 28.24 31.70
CA ASP A 10 -85.73 27.79 32.70
C ASP A 10 -85.89 26.25 32.69
N ASP A 11 -85.47 25.61 33.77
CA ASP A 11 -85.67 24.19 34.07
C ASP A 11 -86.97 24.04 34.88
N ASN A 12 -87.98 23.37 34.31
CA ASN A 12 -89.14 22.94 35.09
C ASN A 12 -89.76 21.62 34.58
N LYS A 13 -89.82 20.66 35.51
CA LYS A 13 -90.77 19.55 35.65
C LYS A 13 -90.63 18.28 34.80
N GLN A 14 -90.25 17.26 35.57
CA GLN A 14 -90.93 15.96 35.74
C GLN A 14 -90.90 14.99 34.56
N GLU A 15 -89.94 14.06 34.67
CA GLU A 15 -90.08 12.62 34.47
C GLU A 15 -91.44 12.18 33.89
N ASN A 16 -91.45 12.00 32.58
CA ASN A 16 -92.12 10.86 32.00
C ASN A 16 -91.05 10.02 31.33
N SER A 17 -90.84 8.84 31.89
CA SER A 17 -90.08 7.74 31.35
C SER A 17 -90.54 7.42 29.92
N VAL A 18 -89.93 8.08 28.94
CA VAL A 18 -89.75 7.45 27.64
C VAL A 18 -88.52 6.60 27.85
N GLU A 19 -88.68 5.28 27.91
CA GLU A 19 -87.61 4.37 27.50
C GLU A 19 -87.24 4.81 26.08
N GLU A 20 -86.32 5.76 25.98
CA GLU A 20 -85.71 6.14 24.72
C GLU A 20 -84.89 4.93 24.33
N VAL A 21 -85.55 4.03 23.60
CA VAL A 21 -84.95 2.91 22.91
C VAL A 21 -83.81 3.53 22.12
N ARG A 22 -82.60 3.44 22.65
CA ARG A 22 -81.39 3.75 21.90
C ARG A 22 -81.38 2.71 20.79
N GLU A 23 -81.98 3.05 19.65
CA GLU A 23 -81.90 2.21 18.45
C GLU A 23 -80.41 2.04 18.19
N GLU A 24 -79.90 0.82 18.46
CA GLU A 24 -78.54 0.51 18.12
C GLU A 24 -78.39 0.79 16.62
N PRO A 25 -77.41 1.62 16.21
CA PRO A 25 -77.26 1.97 14.81
C PRO A 25 -77.19 0.67 14.02
N SER A 26 -78.12 0.53 13.06
CA SER A 26 -78.23 -0.70 12.28
C SER A 26 -76.85 -1.12 11.76
N MET A 27 -76.61 -2.43 11.70
CA MET A 27 -75.30 -2.99 11.35
C MET A 27 -74.71 -2.37 10.05
N SER A 28 -75.56 -1.93 9.12
CA SER A 28 -75.18 -1.23 7.89
C SER A 28 -74.56 0.15 8.12
N ILE A 29 -75.02 0.93 9.10
CA ILE A 29 -74.48 2.25 9.46
C ILE A 29 -73.09 2.11 10.08
N LEU A 30 -72.92 1.14 10.99
CA LEU A 30 -71.62 0.83 11.59
C LEU A 30 -70.61 0.36 10.51
N LEU A 31 -71.07 -0.47 9.57
CA LEU A 31 -70.22 -0.95 8.48
C LEU A 31 -69.78 0.19 7.54
N ALA A 32 -70.68 1.12 7.23
CA ALA A 32 -70.38 2.29 6.42
C ALA A 32 -69.38 3.24 7.11
N ALA A 33 -69.52 3.45 8.43
CA ALA A 33 -68.56 4.23 9.21
C ALA A 33 -67.16 3.59 9.21
N ILE A 34 -67.07 2.28 9.43
CA ILE A 34 -65.80 1.53 9.39
C ILE A 34 -65.15 1.63 8.00
N GLN A 35 -65.93 1.48 6.92
CA GLN A 35 -65.41 1.61 5.55
C GLN A 35 -64.92 3.04 5.24
N SER A 36 -65.62 4.06 5.72
CA SER A 36 -65.21 5.46 5.58
C SER A 36 -63.88 5.72 6.31
N MET A 37 -63.76 5.24 7.55
CA MET A 37 -62.52 5.33 8.33
C MET A 37 -61.36 4.59 7.67
N GLN A 38 -61.59 3.38 7.14
CA GLN A 38 -60.58 2.62 6.40
C GLN A 38 -60.10 3.36 5.15
N LYS A 39 -61.02 4.03 4.43
CA LYS A 39 -60.70 4.81 3.25
C LYS A 39 -59.83 6.02 3.58
N GLU A 40 -60.15 6.75 4.64
CA GLU A 40 -59.35 7.92 5.05
C GLU A 40 -57.98 7.50 5.57
N MET A 41 -57.90 6.46 6.40
CA MET A 41 -56.63 5.91 6.87
C MET A 41 -55.73 5.44 5.72
N THR A 42 -56.30 4.83 4.68
CA THR A 42 -55.55 4.41 3.49
C THR A 42 -54.99 5.61 2.72
N LYS A 43 -55.74 6.71 2.65
CA LYS A 43 -55.32 7.95 1.99
C LYS A 43 -54.19 8.63 2.74
N GLU A 44 -54.25 8.69 4.07
CA GLU A 44 -53.17 9.23 4.90
C GLU A 44 -51.88 8.39 4.78
N ILE A 45 -51.99 7.06 4.85
CA ILE A 45 -50.84 6.16 4.67
C ILE A 45 -50.18 6.37 3.31
N LYS A 46 -50.98 6.61 2.26
CA LYS A 46 -50.45 6.93 0.92
C LYS A 46 -49.67 8.24 0.93
N GLY A 47 -50.22 9.30 1.54
CA GLY A 47 -49.54 10.59 1.67
C GLY A 47 -48.17 10.47 2.37
N VAL A 48 -48.14 9.77 3.51
CA VAL A 48 -46.88 9.54 4.26
C VAL A 48 -45.85 8.75 3.43
N LYS A 49 -46.30 7.77 2.63
CA LYS A 49 -45.40 7.01 1.73
C LYS A 49 -44.80 7.89 0.64
N ASP A 50 -45.58 8.81 0.09
CA ASP A 50 -45.12 9.73 -0.95
C ASP A 50 -44.11 10.74 -0.39
N GLU A 51 -44.35 11.28 0.81
CA GLU A 51 -43.39 12.15 1.53
C GLU A 51 -42.08 11.41 1.87
N LEU A 52 -42.18 10.18 2.38
CA LEU A 52 -41.00 9.36 2.69
C LEU A 52 -40.15 9.09 1.44
N LYS A 53 -40.80 8.89 0.29
CA LYS A 53 -40.11 8.71 -1.00
C LYS A 53 -39.37 9.99 -1.39
N PHE A 54 -40.03 11.15 -1.28
CA PHE A 54 -39.40 12.45 -1.55
C PHE A 54 -38.17 12.69 -0.68
N VAL A 55 -38.27 12.47 0.63
CA VAL A 55 -37.14 12.63 1.57
C VAL A 55 -35.98 11.68 1.23
N LYS A 56 -36.27 10.44 0.83
CA LYS A 56 -35.23 9.49 0.40
C LYS A 56 -34.50 9.96 -0.86
N ASP A 57 -35.23 10.51 -1.82
CA ASP A 57 -34.66 11.03 -3.05
C ASP A 57 -33.79 12.28 -2.78
N GLU A 58 -34.21 13.18 -1.88
CA GLU A 58 -33.39 14.31 -1.42
C GLU A 58 -32.13 13.86 -0.69
N LEU A 59 -32.22 12.89 0.23
CA LEU A 59 -31.05 12.33 0.92
C LEU A 59 -30.04 11.73 -0.07
N LYS A 60 -30.52 11.01 -1.09
CA LYS A 60 -29.67 10.45 -2.13
C LYS A 60 -28.96 11.55 -2.93
N SER A 61 -29.67 12.64 -3.25
CA SER A 61 -29.12 13.81 -3.93
C SER A 61 -28.07 14.54 -3.08
N MET A 62 -28.34 14.73 -1.78
CA MET A 62 -27.42 15.36 -0.84
C MET A 62 -26.14 14.54 -0.65
N ASN A 63 -26.24 13.20 -0.53
CA ASN A 63 -25.06 12.33 -0.45
C ASN A 63 -24.21 12.37 -1.73
N GLY A 64 -24.84 12.45 -2.91
CA GLY A 64 -24.11 12.64 -4.17
C GLY A 64 -23.32 13.95 -4.18
N LYS A 65 -23.94 15.05 -3.77
CA LYS A 65 -23.30 16.37 -3.69
C LYS A 65 -22.18 16.43 -2.65
N LEU A 66 -22.26 15.67 -1.55
CA LEU A 66 -21.17 15.57 -0.57
C LEU A 66 -19.96 14.84 -1.17
N GLY A 67 -20.18 13.72 -1.86
CA GLY A 67 -19.10 12.98 -2.55
C GLY A 67 -18.41 13.79 -3.66
N GLU A 68 -19.15 14.64 -4.35
CA GLU A 68 -18.59 15.58 -5.34
C GLU A 68 -17.77 16.70 -4.69
N LYS A 69 -18.17 17.20 -3.51
CA LYS A 69 -17.40 18.24 -2.79
C LYS A 69 -16.12 17.72 -2.16
N GLU A 70 -16.10 16.48 -1.67
CA GLU A 70 -14.87 15.87 -1.14
C GLU A 70 -13.82 15.56 -2.23
N SER A 71 -14.24 15.42 -3.49
CA SER A 71 -13.32 15.16 -4.61
C SER A 71 -12.83 16.43 -5.34
N ALA A 72 -13.43 17.60 -5.08
CA ALA A 72 -13.16 18.83 -5.84
C ALA A 72 -12.15 19.80 -5.21
N ALA A 73 -11.69 19.60 -3.97
CA ALA A 73 -10.57 20.36 -3.42
C ALA A 73 -9.25 19.68 -3.83
N PRO A 74 -8.31 20.37 -4.51
CA PRO A 74 -6.99 19.80 -4.75
C PRO A 74 -6.37 19.52 -3.37
N LYS A 75 -6.14 18.24 -3.05
CA LYS A 75 -5.32 17.90 -1.89
C LYS A 75 -3.98 18.58 -2.11
N GLU A 76 -3.60 19.47 -1.21
CA GLU A 76 -2.25 20.04 -1.22
C GLU A 76 -1.28 18.87 -1.29
N MET A 77 -0.48 18.86 -2.36
CA MET A 77 0.42 17.77 -2.63
C MET A 77 1.47 17.75 -1.51
N ASN A 78 1.59 16.64 -0.80
CA ASN A 78 2.61 16.53 0.25
C ASN A 78 4.02 16.57 -0.40
N GLU A 79 5.05 16.79 0.42
CA GLU A 79 6.42 17.00 -0.07
C GLU A 79 6.96 15.84 -0.93
N ILE A 80 6.60 14.59 -0.60
CA ILE A 80 7.03 13.44 -1.42
C ILE A 80 6.36 13.42 -2.80
N GLU A 81 5.08 13.78 -2.91
CA GLU A 81 4.39 13.84 -4.20
C GLU A 81 4.90 15.03 -5.06
N LYS A 82 5.30 16.15 -4.43
CA LYS A 82 6.03 17.24 -5.12
C LYS A 82 7.36 16.75 -5.67
N LEU A 83 8.17 16.05 -4.85
CA LEU A 83 9.45 15.51 -5.28
C LEU A 83 9.30 14.47 -6.40
N LYS A 84 8.33 13.56 -6.27
CA LYS A 84 7.97 12.58 -7.33
C LYS A 84 7.57 13.23 -8.64
N SER A 85 6.88 14.37 -8.59
CA SER A 85 6.51 15.14 -9.78
C SER A 85 7.75 15.79 -10.41
N ALA A 86 8.62 16.40 -9.61
CA ALA A 86 9.88 16.98 -10.07
C ALA A 86 10.82 15.92 -10.69
N VAL A 87 10.93 14.74 -10.10
CA VAL A 87 11.72 13.61 -10.65
C VAL A 87 11.16 13.14 -11.99
N ARG A 88 9.84 12.97 -12.10
CA ARG A 88 9.21 12.58 -13.37
C ARG A 88 9.50 13.61 -14.46
N LEU A 89 9.36 14.90 -14.14
CA LEU A 89 9.70 15.99 -15.04
C LEU A 89 11.18 15.93 -15.43
N TRP A 90 12.10 15.74 -14.48
CA TRP A 90 13.54 15.60 -14.76
C TRP A 90 13.85 14.50 -15.76
N CYS A 91 13.17 13.36 -15.64
CA CYS A 91 13.38 12.23 -16.52
C CYS A 91 12.68 12.36 -17.89
N SER A 92 11.59 13.14 -17.99
CA SER A 92 10.86 13.33 -19.25
C SER A 92 11.29 14.58 -20.04
N ASP A 93 11.64 15.65 -19.34
CA ASP A 93 12.01 16.96 -19.88
C ASP A 93 13.01 17.64 -18.92
N LYS A 94 14.28 17.32 -19.12
CA LYS A 94 15.38 17.77 -18.24
C LYS A 94 15.57 19.29 -18.28
N ASP A 95 15.35 19.93 -19.43
CA ASP A 95 15.52 21.37 -19.58
C ASP A 95 14.46 22.14 -18.78
N GLU A 96 13.20 21.70 -18.85
CA GLU A 96 12.11 22.28 -18.06
C GLU A 96 12.32 22.04 -16.56
N ALA A 97 12.73 20.82 -16.17
CA ALA A 97 13.03 20.52 -14.76
C ALA A 97 14.17 21.39 -14.21
N LEU A 98 15.22 21.61 -15.01
CA LEU A 98 16.34 22.47 -14.65
C LEU A 98 15.88 23.93 -14.46
N ALA A 99 14.97 24.42 -15.32
CA ALA A 99 14.41 25.75 -15.20
C ALA A 99 13.53 25.93 -13.96
N GLN A 100 12.73 24.91 -13.61
CA GLN A 100 11.79 24.98 -12.49
C GLN A 100 12.43 24.69 -11.12
N HIS A 101 13.36 23.75 -11.06
CA HIS A 101 13.87 23.20 -9.80
C HIS A 101 15.39 23.28 -9.65
N GLY A 102 16.10 23.74 -10.68
CA GLY A 102 17.56 23.60 -10.74
C GLY A 102 17.99 22.15 -10.93
N HIS A 103 19.31 21.91 -10.87
CA HIS A 103 19.87 20.58 -11.04
C HIS A 103 19.46 19.63 -9.89
N ILE A 104 19.08 18.39 -10.21
CA ILE A 104 18.60 17.39 -9.23
C ILE A 104 19.53 17.13 -8.05
N SER A 105 20.84 17.24 -8.28
CA SER A 105 21.85 17.08 -7.24
C SER A 105 21.73 18.12 -6.12
N GLY A 106 21.10 19.28 -6.37
CA GLY A 106 20.94 20.36 -5.40
C GLY A 106 19.57 20.42 -4.71
N TRP A 107 18.68 19.45 -4.97
CA TRP A 107 17.34 19.46 -4.37
C TRP A 107 17.39 19.15 -2.88
N ASP A 108 16.67 19.94 -2.08
CA ASP A 108 16.53 19.69 -0.64
C ASP A 108 15.51 18.57 -0.40
N VAL A 109 16.01 17.44 0.08
CA VAL A 109 15.21 16.26 0.47
C VAL A 109 15.25 15.99 1.97
N SER A 110 15.79 16.91 2.77
CA SER A 110 16.03 16.72 4.21
C SER A 110 14.75 16.47 5.02
N SER A 111 13.59 16.94 4.55
CA SER A 111 12.28 16.71 5.19
C SER A 111 11.59 15.41 4.77
N ILE A 112 12.12 14.71 3.76
CA ILE A 112 11.50 13.53 3.17
C ILE A 112 11.73 12.31 4.05
N THR A 113 10.64 11.64 4.42
CA THR A 113 10.67 10.42 5.27
C THR A 113 10.52 9.12 4.48
N THR A 114 10.11 9.20 3.21
CA THR A 114 9.96 8.06 2.30
C THR A 114 10.39 8.47 0.90
N MET A 115 11.17 7.61 0.25
CA MET A 115 11.57 7.72 -1.17
C MET A 115 11.01 6.54 -1.97
N THR A 116 9.91 5.95 -1.51
CA THR A 116 9.28 4.82 -2.16
C THR A 116 8.92 5.16 -3.60
N LEU A 117 9.38 4.32 -4.55
CA LEU A 117 9.16 4.49 -6.00
C LEU A 117 9.66 5.83 -6.57
N LEU A 118 10.62 6.51 -5.93
CA LEU A 118 11.02 7.85 -6.38
C LEU A 118 11.56 7.86 -7.82
N PHE A 119 12.42 6.89 -8.16
CA PHE A 119 12.93 6.60 -9.51
C PHE A 119 12.45 5.23 -10.00
N GLY A 120 11.36 4.71 -9.43
CA GLY A 120 10.78 3.41 -9.77
C GLY A 120 9.43 3.57 -10.46
N LEU A 121 9.05 2.56 -11.25
CA LEU A 121 7.77 2.54 -11.96
C LEU A 121 6.67 1.87 -11.13
N THR A 122 5.51 2.52 -11.08
CA THR A 122 4.25 1.89 -10.65
C THR A 122 3.78 0.85 -11.67
N ASP A 123 2.87 -0.04 -11.27
CA ASP A 123 2.22 -0.98 -12.20
C ASP A 123 1.53 -0.24 -13.36
N VAL A 124 0.87 0.87 -13.06
CA VAL A 124 0.17 1.70 -14.06
C VAL A 124 1.16 2.29 -15.08
N GLU A 125 2.28 2.85 -14.61
CA GLU A 125 3.31 3.39 -15.51
C GLU A 125 3.93 2.29 -16.38
N ARG A 126 4.14 1.09 -15.83
CA ARG A 126 4.61 -0.07 -16.61
C ARG A 126 3.61 -0.51 -17.68
N ASP A 127 2.33 -0.62 -17.32
CA ASP A 127 1.27 -1.03 -18.25
C ASP A 127 1.08 -0.03 -19.40
N GLN A 128 1.43 1.24 -19.16
CA GLN A 128 1.47 2.29 -20.18
C GLN A 128 2.74 2.24 -21.05
N GLY A 129 3.63 1.27 -20.84
CA GLY A 129 4.89 1.12 -21.58
C GLY A 129 5.93 2.19 -21.22
N ASN A 130 5.83 2.79 -20.04
CA ASN A 130 6.75 3.83 -19.61
C ASN A 130 8.07 3.23 -19.12
N HIS A 131 9.17 3.89 -19.49
CA HIS A 131 10.54 3.50 -19.13
C HIS A 131 11.42 4.73 -18.81
N TRP A 132 10.84 5.83 -18.32
CA TRP A 132 11.54 7.11 -18.09
C TRP A 132 12.76 7.00 -17.18
N ASN A 133 12.79 6.03 -16.26
CA ASN A 133 13.89 5.82 -15.33
C ASN A 133 15.03 4.95 -15.89
N LYS A 134 14.85 4.33 -17.06
CA LYS A 134 15.80 3.33 -17.60
C LYS A 134 17.21 3.89 -17.75
N ASP A 135 17.31 5.14 -18.20
CA ASP A 135 18.55 5.86 -18.47
C ASP A 135 18.95 6.82 -17.34
N PHE A 136 18.18 6.85 -16.24
CA PHE A 136 18.48 7.70 -15.09
C PHE A 136 19.81 7.30 -14.43
N ASN A 137 20.74 8.25 -14.32
CA ASN A 137 22.04 8.05 -13.69
C ASN A 137 22.67 9.38 -13.23
N GLU A 138 21.96 10.11 -12.36
CA GLU A 138 22.40 11.42 -11.88
C GLU A 138 23.18 11.32 -10.56
N ASP A 139 23.97 12.36 -10.27
CA ASP A 139 24.64 12.53 -8.98
C ASP A 139 23.63 12.91 -7.89
N LEU A 140 23.55 12.08 -6.84
CA LEU A 140 22.68 12.26 -5.68
C LEU A 140 23.47 12.35 -4.36
N THR A 141 24.78 12.60 -4.43
CA THR A 141 25.68 12.57 -3.27
C THR A 141 25.38 13.66 -2.23
N LEU A 142 24.77 14.78 -2.65
CA LEU A 142 24.42 15.91 -1.77
C LEU A 142 23.06 15.78 -1.08
N TRP A 143 22.29 14.72 -1.39
CA TRP A 143 20.98 14.51 -0.78
C TRP A 143 21.11 14.13 0.70
N ASP A 144 20.44 14.90 1.58
CA ASP A 144 20.32 14.55 2.99
C ASP A 144 19.21 13.50 3.19
N THR A 145 19.61 12.23 3.28
CA THR A 145 18.68 11.10 3.50
C THR A 145 18.48 10.76 4.98
N SER A 146 18.95 11.59 5.91
CA SER A 146 18.98 11.25 7.34
C SER A 146 17.60 10.99 7.94
N ASN A 147 16.53 11.59 7.41
CA ASN A 147 15.15 11.37 7.86
C ASN A 147 14.41 10.26 7.12
N VAL A 148 15.01 9.64 6.10
CA VAL A 148 14.36 8.64 5.26
C VAL A 148 14.26 7.30 6.01
N THR A 149 13.06 6.72 6.00
CA THR A 149 12.73 5.45 6.67
C THR A 149 12.33 4.34 5.70
N ASP A 150 11.86 4.70 4.50
CA ASP A 150 11.44 3.76 3.46
C ASP A 150 12.04 4.17 2.12
N VAL A 151 12.88 3.30 1.54
CA VAL A 151 13.50 3.46 0.21
C VAL A 151 13.06 2.35 -0.75
N SER A 152 11.93 1.71 -0.46
CA SER A 152 11.47 0.57 -1.24
C SER A 152 11.16 0.96 -2.69
N PHE A 153 11.57 0.10 -3.62
CA PHE A 153 11.43 0.29 -5.07
C PHE A 153 12.05 1.58 -5.62
N MET A 154 12.90 2.29 -4.85
CA MET A 154 13.38 3.62 -5.21
C MET A 154 14.05 3.67 -6.58
N PHE A 155 14.88 2.67 -6.94
CA PHE A 155 15.56 2.56 -8.24
C PHE A 155 15.15 1.28 -8.99
N ASN A 156 13.94 0.78 -8.74
CA ASN A 156 13.45 -0.42 -9.42
C ASN A 156 13.39 -0.19 -10.94
N GLU A 157 14.02 -1.07 -11.70
CA GLU A 157 14.18 -1.03 -13.16
C GLU A 157 15.02 0.14 -13.72
N ALA A 158 15.68 0.92 -12.87
CA ALA A 158 16.61 1.97 -13.30
C ALA A 158 17.93 1.34 -13.84
N SER A 159 17.85 0.76 -15.04
CA SER A 159 18.85 -0.18 -15.53
C SER A 159 20.26 0.41 -15.73
N SER A 160 20.35 1.71 -15.99
CA SER A 160 21.59 2.45 -16.18
C SER A 160 22.12 3.10 -14.90
N PHE A 161 21.36 3.05 -13.80
CA PHE A 161 21.72 3.73 -12.55
C PHE A 161 22.97 3.11 -11.89
N ASN A 162 23.95 3.95 -11.57
CA ASN A 162 25.21 3.59 -10.92
C ASN A 162 25.86 4.80 -10.21
N SER A 163 25.06 5.63 -9.53
CA SER A 163 25.55 6.78 -8.78
C SER A 163 26.24 6.38 -7.47
N ASP A 164 27.12 7.25 -6.94
CA ASP A 164 27.75 7.07 -5.63
C ASP A 164 26.73 7.34 -4.52
N LEU A 165 26.45 6.33 -3.70
CA LEU A 165 25.52 6.40 -2.56
C LEU A 165 26.23 6.19 -1.21
N SER A 166 27.56 6.24 -1.19
CA SER A 166 28.37 5.93 0.00
C SER A 166 28.13 6.90 1.16
N GLN A 167 27.71 8.14 0.87
CA GLN A 167 27.45 9.18 1.86
C GLN A 167 26.00 9.20 2.37
N TRP A 168 25.12 8.34 1.84
CA TRP A 168 23.73 8.31 2.27
C TRP A 168 23.60 7.80 3.70
N SER A 169 22.78 8.49 4.48
CA SER A 169 22.39 8.08 5.82
C SER A 169 21.26 7.06 5.74
N THR A 170 21.54 5.79 6.03
CA THR A 170 20.56 4.71 5.99
C THR A 170 20.12 4.21 7.38
N GLY A 171 20.65 4.81 8.45
CA GLY A 171 20.44 4.34 9.82
C GLY A 171 18.98 4.33 10.27
N ASN A 172 18.12 5.16 9.68
CA ASN A 172 16.69 5.22 9.97
C ASN A 172 15.83 4.35 9.04
N CYS A 173 16.44 3.76 7.99
CA CYS A 173 15.72 2.92 7.04
C CYS A 173 15.23 1.62 7.71
N THR A 174 13.96 1.31 7.51
CA THR A 174 13.31 0.08 7.96
C THR A 174 12.88 -0.82 6.79
N ASN A 175 12.74 -0.24 5.59
CA ASN A 175 12.30 -0.93 4.38
C ASN A 175 13.22 -0.58 3.18
N MET A 176 13.88 -1.60 2.62
CA MET A 176 14.75 -1.52 1.44
C MET A 176 14.30 -2.46 0.32
N ARG A 177 13.05 -2.94 0.37
CA ARG A 177 12.49 -3.88 -0.59
C ARG A 177 12.66 -3.38 -2.02
N SER A 178 13.19 -4.21 -2.91
CA SER A 178 13.32 -3.95 -4.35
C SER A 178 14.06 -2.64 -4.69
N MET A 179 14.87 -2.07 -3.78
CA MET A 179 15.48 -0.75 -3.99
C MET A 179 16.29 -0.68 -5.30
N PHE A 180 17.04 -1.72 -5.63
CA PHE A 180 17.85 -1.83 -6.85
C PHE A 180 17.44 -3.02 -7.73
N GLN A 181 16.18 -3.46 -7.62
CA GLN A 181 15.68 -4.53 -8.46
C GLN A 181 15.83 -4.14 -9.93
N HIS A 182 16.46 -5.00 -10.73
CA HIS A 182 16.76 -4.80 -12.15
C HIS A 182 17.61 -3.54 -12.48
N ALA A 183 18.30 -2.95 -11.50
CA ALA A 183 19.31 -1.92 -11.72
C ALA A 183 20.61 -2.57 -12.24
N LYS A 184 20.59 -3.02 -13.50
CA LYS A 184 21.60 -3.91 -14.10
C LYS A 184 23.03 -3.35 -14.04
N SER A 185 23.20 -2.04 -14.11
CA SER A 185 24.50 -1.36 -14.12
C SER A 185 25.03 -1.01 -12.72
N PHE A 186 24.22 -1.19 -11.68
CA PHE A 186 24.52 -0.75 -10.33
C PHE A 186 25.69 -1.52 -9.71
N LYS A 187 26.72 -0.79 -9.27
CA LYS A 187 28.00 -1.27 -8.72
C LYS A 187 28.48 -0.43 -7.52
N SER A 188 27.67 0.51 -7.05
CA SER A 188 28.05 1.47 -6.01
C SER A 188 28.53 0.79 -4.72
N ASP A 189 29.48 1.40 -4.02
CA ASP A 189 29.99 0.88 -2.74
C ASP A 189 28.99 1.22 -1.62
N LEU A 190 28.45 0.17 -0.99
CA LEU A 190 27.46 0.27 0.08
C LEU A 190 28.01 -0.20 1.44
N LYS A 191 29.34 -0.37 1.55
CA LYS A 191 29.97 -0.88 2.78
C LYS A 191 29.68 -0.02 4.01
N GLY A 192 29.54 1.29 3.82
CA GLY A 192 29.26 2.26 4.88
C GLY A 192 27.81 2.29 5.36
N TRP A 193 26.88 1.63 4.66
CA TRP A 193 25.47 1.67 5.01
C TRP A 193 25.19 0.99 6.35
N ASN A 194 24.45 1.69 7.21
CA ASN A 194 23.89 1.12 8.42
C ASN A 194 22.51 0.54 8.12
N VAL A 195 22.39 -0.79 8.10
CA VAL A 195 21.13 -1.50 7.85
C VAL A 195 20.54 -2.13 9.12
N GLY A 196 21.03 -1.72 10.30
CA GLY A 196 20.66 -2.32 11.59
C GLY A 196 19.17 -2.25 11.93
N ASN A 197 18.44 -1.27 11.38
CA ASN A 197 17.01 -1.09 11.58
C ASN A 197 16.14 -1.70 10.46
N VAL A 198 16.75 -2.23 9.40
CA VAL A 198 16.03 -2.72 8.22
C VAL A 198 15.39 -4.06 8.53
N THR A 199 14.08 -4.14 8.28
CA THR A 199 13.25 -5.33 8.48
C THR A 199 12.95 -6.07 7.17
N ASP A 200 12.84 -5.34 6.04
CA ASP A 200 12.55 -5.92 4.71
C ASP A 200 13.64 -5.55 3.69
N MET A 201 14.31 -6.58 3.16
CA MET A 201 15.30 -6.49 2.07
C MET A 201 14.90 -7.36 0.86
N ALA A 202 13.63 -7.76 0.77
CA ALA A 202 13.18 -8.62 -0.32
C ALA A 202 13.49 -7.98 -1.68
N PHE A 203 14.06 -8.78 -2.59
CA PHE A 203 14.41 -8.42 -3.96
C PHE A 203 15.34 -7.20 -4.10
N MET A 204 16.01 -6.74 -3.03
CA MET A 204 16.79 -5.49 -3.05
C MET A 204 17.77 -5.40 -4.22
N PHE A 205 18.43 -6.51 -4.59
CA PHE A 205 19.36 -6.60 -5.72
C PHE A 205 18.92 -7.64 -6.77
N ASN A 206 17.63 -7.98 -6.82
CA ASN A 206 17.13 -8.98 -7.77
C ASN A 206 17.40 -8.53 -9.22
N GLY A 207 18.21 -9.28 -9.97
CA GLY A 207 18.60 -8.97 -11.35
C GLY A 207 19.52 -7.74 -11.48
N ALA A 208 20.09 -7.23 -10.38
CA ALA A 208 21.18 -6.27 -10.42
C ALA A 208 22.49 -7.01 -10.81
N SER A 209 22.56 -7.45 -12.06
CA SER A 209 23.57 -8.42 -12.54
C SER A 209 25.02 -7.95 -12.34
N SER A 210 25.25 -6.63 -12.32
CA SER A 210 26.58 -6.05 -12.09
C SER A 210 26.95 -5.86 -10.63
N PHE A 211 25.99 -5.98 -9.70
CA PHE A 211 26.21 -5.64 -8.30
C PHE A 211 27.20 -6.62 -7.66
N ASN A 212 28.21 -6.06 -7.00
CA ASN A 212 29.25 -6.80 -6.29
C ASN A 212 29.83 -5.96 -5.12
N GLY A 213 29.00 -5.16 -4.46
CA GLY A 213 29.40 -4.38 -3.29
C GLY A 213 29.72 -5.26 -2.08
N ASP A 214 30.63 -4.81 -1.21
CA ASP A 214 30.95 -5.45 0.07
C ASP A 214 29.82 -5.17 1.08
N CYS A 215 29.06 -6.20 1.42
CA CYS A 215 28.03 -6.15 2.47
C CYS A 215 28.37 -7.04 3.68
N SER A 216 29.64 -7.44 3.83
CA SER A 216 30.08 -8.36 4.89
C SER A 216 29.89 -7.81 6.31
N ARG A 217 29.84 -6.49 6.47
CA ARG A 217 29.71 -5.78 7.75
C ARG A 217 28.29 -5.32 8.08
N TRP A 218 27.32 -5.66 7.24
CA TRP A 218 25.93 -5.27 7.48
C TRP A 218 25.35 -6.00 8.70
N SER A 219 24.76 -5.23 9.61
CA SER A 219 24.05 -5.76 10.78
C SER A 219 22.63 -6.14 10.41
N THR A 220 22.40 -7.40 10.05
CA THR A 220 21.09 -7.90 9.55
C THR A 220 20.14 -8.44 10.62
N GLY A 221 20.50 -8.33 11.91
CA GLY A 221 19.79 -9.01 13.01
C GLY A 221 18.32 -8.59 13.26
N ASN A 222 17.85 -7.51 12.62
CA ASN A 222 16.44 -7.10 12.63
C ASN A 222 15.66 -7.47 11.36
N CYS A 223 16.35 -7.96 10.33
CA CYS A 223 15.73 -8.34 9.07
C CYS A 223 14.86 -9.60 9.23
N THR A 224 13.63 -9.55 8.73
CA THR A 224 12.68 -10.67 8.75
C THR A 224 12.40 -11.22 7.36
N ASN A 225 12.71 -10.48 6.30
CA ASN A 225 12.42 -10.85 4.92
C ASN A 225 13.63 -10.60 3.99
N MET A 226 14.20 -11.68 3.46
CA MET A 226 15.30 -11.66 2.47
C MET A 226 14.92 -12.39 1.17
N HIS A 227 13.61 -12.49 0.88
CA HIS A 227 13.12 -13.16 -0.34
C HIS A 227 13.81 -12.59 -1.58
N GLY A 228 14.49 -13.44 -2.35
CA GLY A 228 15.06 -13.08 -3.65
C GLY A 228 16.07 -11.92 -3.61
N MET A 229 16.64 -11.61 -2.44
CA MET A 229 17.48 -10.41 -2.26
C MET A 229 18.61 -10.30 -3.30
N PHE A 230 19.27 -11.41 -3.63
CA PHE A 230 20.33 -11.51 -4.64
C PHE A 230 19.95 -12.42 -5.80
N GLN A 231 18.65 -12.67 -6.01
CA GLN A 231 18.17 -13.46 -7.14
C GLN A 231 18.74 -12.88 -8.43
N ARG A 232 19.43 -13.69 -9.25
CA ARG A 232 20.01 -13.29 -10.53
C ARG A 232 21.02 -12.13 -10.45
N ALA A 233 21.59 -11.86 -9.27
CA ALA A 233 22.74 -10.98 -9.10
C ALA A 233 24.03 -11.73 -9.48
N THR A 234 24.25 -11.91 -10.79
CA THR A 234 25.21 -12.87 -11.33
C THR A 234 26.67 -12.67 -10.89
N LEU A 235 27.10 -11.42 -10.62
CA LEU A 235 28.47 -11.08 -10.19
C LEU A 235 28.65 -10.97 -8.67
N PHE A 236 27.59 -11.16 -7.89
CA PHE A 236 27.64 -10.98 -6.44
C PHE A 236 28.49 -12.06 -5.76
N LYS A 237 29.48 -11.66 -4.96
CA LYS A 237 30.41 -12.56 -4.24
C LYS A 237 30.77 -12.13 -2.82
N SER A 238 29.98 -11.27 -2.18
CA SER A 238 30.29 -10.79 -0.82
C SER A 238 30.30 -11.95 0.18
N ASP A 239 31.23 -11.92 1.15
CA ASP A 239 31.28 -12.86 2.28
C ASP A 239 30.19 -12.48 3.29
N LEU A 240 29.24 -13.39 3.53
CA LEU A 240 28.07 -13.19 4.39
C LEU A 240 28.11 -14.04 5.66
N LYS A 241 29.25 -14.66 5.98
CA LYS A 241 29.37 -15.60 7.12
C LYS A 241 29.00 -14.98 8.48
N GLU A 242 29.16 -13.67 8.63
CA GLU A 242 28.90 -12.93 9.88
C GLU A 242 27.48 -12.34 9.95
N TRP A 243 26.64 -12.54 8.92
CA TRP A 243 25.26 -12.07 8.97
C TRP A 243 24.45 -12.80 10.04
N ASN A 244 23.71 -12.04 10.84
CA ASN A 244 22.72 -12.58 11.75
C ASN A 244 21.38 -12.71 11.01
N VAL A 245 20.93 -13.93 10.81
CA VAL A 245 19.67 -14.26 10.12
C VAL A 245 18.62 -14.90 11.04
N GLU A 246 18.82 -14.82 12.36
CA GLU A 246 17.97 -15.51 13.35
C GLU A 246 16.50 -15.09 13.26
N LYS A 247 16.21 -13.82 12.92
CA LYS A 247 14.83 -13.31 12.78
C LYS A 247 14.24 -13.50 11.38
N VAL A 248 15.01 -14.00 10.41
CA VAL A 248 14.56 -14.12 9.03
C VAL A 248 13.52 -15.23 8.90
N THR A 249 12.35 -14.88 8.39
CA THR A 249 11.21 -15.79 8.19
C THR A 249 11.15 -16.38 6.79
N THR A 250 11.80 -15.75 5.81
CA THR A 250 11.85 -16.22 4.41
C THR A 250 13.15 -15.80 3.71
N MET A 251 13.77 -16.75 3.01
CA MET A 251 14.89 -16.60 2.08
C MET A 251 14.61 -17.29 0.73
N LYS A 252 13.32 -17.48 0.40
CA LYS A 252 12.89 -18.01 -0.90
C LYS A 252 13.63 -17.29 -2.02
N LEU A 253 14.22 -18.06 -2.96
CA LEU A 253 14.94 -17.56 -4.12
C LEU A 253 16.17 -16.66 -3.84
N MET A 254 16.63 -16.52 -2.58
CA MET A 254 17.61 -15.48 -2.21
C MET A 254 18.86 -15.44 -3.08
N PHE A 255 19.37 -16.60 -3.53
CA PHE A 255 20.54 -16.74 -4.40
C PHE A 255 20.24 -17.51 -5.70
N GLU A 256 18.97 -17.63 -6.10
CA GLU A 256 18.61 -18.28 -7.36
C GLU A 256 19.29 -17.56 -8.52
N GLY A 257 20.09 -18.27 -9.32
CA GLY A 257 20.86 -17.67 -10.43
C GLY A 257 21.99 -16.71 -10.03
N ALA A 258 22.38 -16.61 -8.75
CA ALA A 258 23.52 -15.80 -8.30
C ALA A 258 24.86 -16.53 -8.56
N GLY A 259 25.25 -16.66 -9.82
CA GLY A 259 26.29 -17.60 -10.28
C GLY A 259 27.69 -17.46 -9.66
N SER A 260 28.07 -16.27 -9.17
CA SER A 260 29.38 -16.03 -8.55
C SER A 260 29.40 -16.18 -7.02
N PHE A 261 28.25 -16.41 -6.38
CA PHE A 261 28.14 -16.43 -4.93
C PHE A 261 28.65 -17.75 -4.33
N ASN A 262 29.55 -17.68 -3.35
CA ASN A 262 30.19 -18.86 -2.75
C ASN A 262 30.56 -18.73 -1.26
N SER A 263 29.88 -17.85 -0.52
CA SER A 263 30.17 -17.62 0.91
C SER A 263 29.91 -18.86 1.77
N ASP A 264 30.70 -19.04 2.83
CA ASP A 264 30.40 -20.01 3.90
C ASP A 264 29.25 -19.47 4.77
N LEU A 265 28.14 -20.21 4.84
CA LEU A 265 26.95 -19.83 5.62
C LEU A 265 26.71 -20.78 6.81
N SER A 266 27.70 -21.59 7.18
CA SER A 266 27.59 -22.58 8.26
C SER A 266 27.26 -21.99 9.65
N ARG A 267 27.46 -20.67 9.83
CA ARG A 267 27.14 -19.94 11.07
C ARG A 267 25.71 -19.40 11.13
N TRP A 268 24.95 -19.49 10.04
CA TRP A 268 23.60 -18.96 10.00
C TRP A 268 22.65 -19.79 10.87
N SER A 269 21.95 -19.12 11.79
CA SER A 269 20.86 -19.72 12.57
C SER A 269 19.53 -19.50 11.86
N THR A 270 18.97 -20.56 11.28
CA THR A 270 17.80 -20.48 10.40
C THR A 270 16.51 -20.99 11.04
N GLY A 271 16.47 -21.12 12.37
CA GLY A 271 15.37 -21.73 13.12
C GLY A 271 14.00 -21.08 12.89
N ASN A 272 13.95 -19.76 12.65
CA ASN A 272 12.70 -19.03 12.37
C ASN A 272 12.34 -18.98 10.87
N CYS A 273 13.19 -19.49 9.98
CA CYS A 273 12.95 -19.40 8.55
C CYS A 273 11.97 -20.47 8.10
N THR A 274 10.80 -20.04 7.64
CA THR A 274 9.70 -20.92 7.21
C THR A 274 9.73 -21.24 5.72
N ASN A 275 10.50 -20.49 4.92
CA ASN A 275 10.52 -20.65 3.46
C ASN A 275 11.91 -20.35 2.86
N MET A 276 12.58 -21.41 2.39
CA MET A 276 13.83 -21.35 1.62
C MET A 276 13.70 -21.97 0.23
N TYR A 277 12.48 -22.00 -0.32
CA TYR A 277 12.20 -22.61 -1.62
C TYR A 277 13.11 -22.01 -2.71
N LEU A 278 13.80 -22.89 -3.46
CA LEU A 278 14.73 -22.56 -4.54
C LEU A 278 15.84 -21.54 -4.16
N MET A 279 16.21 -21.46 -2.88
CA MET A 279 17.21 -20.48 -2.42
C MET A 279 18.54 -20.54 -3.18
N PHE A 280 19.00 -21.74 -3.55
CA PHE A 280 20.24 -21.97 -4.30
C PHE A 280 20.01 -22.63 -5.66
N ASP A 281 18.80 -22.52 -6.22
CA ASP A 281 18.55 -23.16 -7.50
C ASP A 281 19.37 -22.50 -8.62
N MET A 282 20.06 -23.34 -9.39
CA MET A 282 20.88 -22.96 -10.54
C MET A 282 20.40 -23.67 -11.81
N SER A 283 19.26 -24.36 -11.75
CA SER A 283 18.70 -25.15 -12.86
C SER A 283 18.43 -24.32 -14.13
N SER A 284 18.34 -22.99 -14.00
CA SER A 284 18.17 -22.04 -15.10
C SER A 284 19.48 -21.57 -15.78
N TYR A 285 20.67 -21.89 -15.23
CA TYR A 285 21.97 -21.39 -15.71
C TYR A 285 23.05 -22.50 -15.78
N VAL A 286 22.96 -23.37 -16.79
CA VAL A 286 23.85 -24.54 -16.96
C VAL A 286 25.23 -24.27 -17.60
N ASN A 287 25.64 -23.02 -17.84
CA ASN A 287 26.86 -22.77 -18.62
C ASN A 287 28.05 -22.09 -17.88
N GLU A 288 27.91 -21.60 -16.64
CA GLU A 288 29.04 -20.88 -15.98
C GLU A 288 29.27 -21.18 -14.47
N ALA A 289 28.46 -22.01 -13.81
CA ALA A 289 28.61 -22.27 -12.38
C ALA A 289 29.39 -23.58 -12.08
N SER A 290 30.71 -23.57 -12.33
CA SER A 290 31.60 -24.70 -11.98
C SER A 290 32.04 -24.73 -10.51
N SER A 291 31.48 -23.92 -9.61
CA SER A 291 31.96 -23.82 -8.22
C SER A 291 30.89 -23.80 -7.12
N PHE A 292 29.76 -24.49 -7.27
CA PHE A 292 28.95 -24.84 -6.11
C PHE A 292 29.54 -26.09 -5.44
N ASN A 293 30.42 -25.89 -4.45
CA ASN A 293 30.91 -26.99 -3.63
C ASN A 293 29.77 -27.46 -2.71
N ARG A 294 29.10 -28.54 -3.12
CA ARG A 294 28.04 -29.22 -2.34
C ARG A 294 28.53 -29.75 -0.98
N ALA A 295 29.82 -29.61 -0.63
CA ALA A 295 30.39 -30.00 0.66
C ALA A 295 30.11 -29.02 1.82
N THR A 296 29.84 -27.73 1.55
CA THR A 296 29.71 -26.69 2.60
C THR A 296 28.33 -26.68 3.30
N ILE A 297 27.33 -27.37 2.74
CA ILE A 297 25.99 -27.51 3.34
C ILE A 297 25.83 -28.76 4.22
N LYS A 298 26.87 -29.59 4.35
CA LYS A 298 26.80 -30.86 5.12
C LYS A 298 26.54 -30.66 6.62
N ASN A 299 26.76 -29.46 7.15
CA ASN A 299 26.56 -29.12 8.55
C ASN A 299 25.31 -28.26 8.79
N TRP A 300 24.48 -28.05 7.76
CA TRP A 300 23.27 -27.27 7.94
C TRP A 300 22.20 -28.15 8.56
N ASP A 301 21.73 -27.75 9.74
CA ASP A 301 20.52 -28.33 10.30
C ASP A 301 19.30 -27.79 9.55
N LEU A 302 18.93 -28.50 8.49
CA LEU A 302 17.76 -28.20 7.67
C LEU A 302 16.46 -28.77 8.29
N SER A 303 16.50 -29.33 9.51
CA SER A 303 15.35 -30.03 10.10
C SER A 303 14.14 -29.12 10.37
N SER A 304 14.37 -27.81 10.52
CA SER A 304 13.32 -26.79 10.66
C SER A 304 12.75 -26.32 9.31
N ILE A 305 13.40 -26.66 8.19
CA ILE A 305 13.03 -26.15 6.86
C ILE A 305 11.93 -27.04 6.28
N LYS A 306 10.70 -26.50 6.23
CA LYS A 306 9.62 -27.09 5.44
C LYS A 306 9.85 -26.75 3.98
N PHE A 307 10.54 -27.62 3.26
CA PHE A 307 10.56 -27.55 1.80
C PHE A 307 9.16 -27.90 1.27
N ASN A 308 8.37 -26.88 0.91
CA ASN A 308 7.18 -27.09 0.10
C ASN A 308 7.61 -27.42 -1.33
N TYR A 309 8.05 -28.65 -1.56
CA TYR A 309 8.11 -29.23 -2.90
C TYR A 309 6.72 -29.74 -3.27
N ASN A 310 5.81 -28.82 -3.59
CA ASN A 310 4.63 -29.17 -4.38
C ASN A 310 4.95 -28.83 -5.83
N PHE A 311 5.45 -29.83 -6.57
CA PHE A 311 5.42 -29.78 -8.04
C PHE A 311 4.02 -30.18 -8.51
N PRO A 312 3.41 -29.47 -9.48
CA PRO A 312 2.43 -30.07 -10.37
C PRO A 312 3.06 -31.09 -11.31
#